data_AF-A0A8H4V1R6-F1
#
_entry.id   AF-A0A8H4V1R6-F1
#
_cell.length_a   1.000
_cell.length_b   1.000
_cell.length_c   1.000
_cell.angle_alpha   90.00
_cell.angle_beta   90.00
_cell.angle_gamma   90.00
#
_symmetry.space_group_name_H-M   'P 1'
#
loop_
_entity.id
_entity.type
_entity.pdbx_description
1 polymer ?
#
loop_
_entity_poly.entity_id
_entity_poly.type
_entity_poly.pdbx_seq_one_letter_code
_entity_poly.pdbx_strand_id
1 'polypeptide(L)'
;MNIKDNFTNVKEDLMQNTEDTMSRLPSPPSEEENVRRQSRAFEAVPLDSSIRTTPIHEQLPEIRVPQSDTVPSTHYHPVTCELLNIEEIQPQLQHLRKEHPSKTAMLKAQEDAVKEIRQKLEEKEKKRDAAQKALDAKAKEWEVEYKVLTKYQASKS
;
A
#
# COMPACT_ATOMS: atom_id res chain seq x y z
N MET A 1 14.23 34.52 11.26
CA MET A 1 13.28 33.44 10.90
C MET A 1 13.97 32.12 11.18
N ASN A 2 13.58 31.43 12.26
CA ASN A 2 14.31 30.29 12.81
C ASN A 2 13.85 29.00 12.13
N ILE A 3 14.73 28.37 11.35
CA ILE A 3 14.43 27.13 10.59
C ILE A 3 14.41 25.89 11.51
N LYS A 4 14.95 26.01 12.73
CA LYS A 4 15.07 24.90 13.69
C LYS A 4 13.75 24.52 14.36
N ASP A 5 12.81 25.44 14.46
CA ASP A 5 11.54 25.23 15.16
C ASP A 5 10.52 24.42 14.32
N ASN A 6 10.76 24.26 13.02
CA ASN A 6 9.89 23.49 12.12
C ASN A 6 10.20 21.98 12.10
N PHE A 7 11.39 21.54 12.53
CA PHE A 7 11.77 20.12 12.46
C PHE A 7 11.38 19.31 13.71
N THR A 8 11.24 19.96 14.85
CA THR A 8 10.79 19.34 16.10
C THR A 8 9.29 19.05 16.08
N ASN A 9 8.47 19.97 15.57
CA ASN A 9 7.02 19.78 15.44
C ASN A 9 6.65 18.60 14.53
N VAL A 10 7.36 18.40 13.42
CA VAL A 10 7.07 17.31 12.47
C VAL A 10 7.38 15.93 13.07
N LYS A 11 8.31 15.84 14.04
CA LYS A 11 8.68 14.58 14.68
C LYS A 11 7.70 14.17 15.79
N GLU A 12 7.17 15.12 16.54
CA GLU A 12 6.12 14.87 17.55
C GLU A 12 4.79 14.50 16.88
N ASP A 13 4.39 15.21 15.82
CA ASP A 13 3.16 14.89 15.08
C ASP A 13 3.22 13.53 14.38
N LEU A 14 4.41 13.06 13.98
CA LEU A 14 4.56 11.76 13.33
C LEU A 14 4.50 10.60 14.33
N MET A 15 4.97 10.81 15.57
CA MET A 15 4.97 9.77 16.59
C MET A 15 3.62 9.62 17.30
N GLN A 16 2.85 10.71 17.48
CA GLN A 16 1.50 10.64 18.05
C GLN A 16 0.50 9.93 17.12
N ASN A 17 0.65 10.08 15.79
CA ASN A 17 -0.25 9.44 14.81
C ASN A 17 -0.03 7.93 14.65
N THR A 18 1.12 7.40 15.08
CA THR A 18 1.44 5.97 14.94
C THR A 18 0.96 5.10 16.11
N GLU A 19 0.65 5.67 17.27
CA GLU A 19 0.21 4.89 18.43
C GLU A 19 -1.31 4.62 18.43
N ASP A 20 -2.13 5.54 17.91
CA ASP A 20 -3.60 5.37 17.87
C ASP A 20 -4.09 4.41 16.78
N THR A 21 -3.23 4.00 15.84
CA THR A 21 -3.63 3.19 14.67
C THR A 21 -3.46 1.68 14.85
N MET A 22 -2.78 1.20 15.90
CA MET A 22 -2.47 -0.24 16.04
C MET A 22 -3.43 -1.04 16.93
N SER A 23 -4.52 -0.45 17.43
CA SER A 23 -5.51 -1.16 18.29
C SER A 23 -6.95 -1.11 17.80
N ARG A 24 -7.25 -0.47 16.67
CA ARG A 24 -8.59 -0.46 16.08
C ARG A 24 -8.61 -1.33 14.83
N LEU A 25 -9.18 -2.52 14.96
CA LEU A 25 -9.76 -3.19 13.81
C LEU A 25 -10.72 -2.18 13.14
N PRO A 26 -10.64 -1.97 11.82
CA PRO A 26 -11.60 -1.10 11.15
C PRO A 26 -12.99 -1.64 11.46
N SER A 27 -13.86 -0.79 12.00
CA SER A 27 -15.28 -1.13 12.11
C SER A 27 -15.77 -1.53 10.72
N PRO A 28 -16.62 -2.57 10.60
CA PRO A 28 -17.21 -2.91 9.32
C PRO A 28 -17.85 -1.63 8.74
N PRO A 29 -17.76 -1.40 7.42
CA PRO A 29 -18.35 -0.22 6.80
C PRO A 29 -19.83 -0.16 7.20
N SER A 30 -20.22 0.95 7.82
CA SER A 30 -21.61 1.15 8.25
C SER A 30 -22.51 1.08 7.02
N GLU A 31 -23.52 0.21 7.03
CA GLU A 31 -24.43 0.04 5.89
C GLU A 31 -25.08 1.37 5.46
N GLU A 32 -25.19 2.33 6.40
CA GLU A 32 -25.79 3.65 6.20
C GLU A 32 -25.02 4.57 5.24
N GLU A 33 -23.69 4.46 5.11
CA GLU A 33 -22.92 5.33 4.20
C GLU A 33 -22.94 4.81 2.74
N ASN A 34 -23.16 3.50 2.56
CA ASN A 34 -23.24 2.89 1.23
C ASN A 34 -24.59 3.18 0.52
N VAL A 35 -25.64 3.52 1.28
CA VAL A 35 -26.95 3.90 0.72
C VAL A 35 -26.87 5.18 -0.12
N ARG A 36 -25.93 6.10 0.16
CA ARG A 36 -25.91 7.43 -0.48
C ARG A 36 -25.12 7.52 -1.78
N ARG A 37 -24.23 6.57 -2.12
CA ARG A 37 -23.43 6.64 -3.36
C ARG A 37 -23.77 5.59 -4.41
N GLN A 38 -24.65 4.63 -4.12
CA GLN A 38 -25.06 3.56 -5.04
C GLN A 38 -26.56 3.60 -5.39
N SER A 39 -27.20 4.78 -5.41
CA SER A 39 -28.57 4.92 -5.91
C SER A 39 -28.62 4.92 -7.44
N ARG A 40 -28.05 3.89 -8.09
CA ARG A 40 -28.69 3.29 -9.28
C ARG A 40 -29.36 2.03 -8.77
N ALA A 41 -30.68 2.07 -8.73
CA ALA A 41 -31.57 1.09 -8.13
C ALA A 41 -31.17 -0.37 -8.41
N PHE A 42 -30.59 -1.03 -7.41
CA PHE A 42 -30.83 -2.45 -7.21
C PHE A 42 -31.90 -2.54 -6.13
N GLU A 43 -33.15 -2.40 -6.57
CA GLU A 43 -34.29 -2.77 -5.75
C GLU A 43 -34.07 -4.22 -5.29
N ALA A 44 -34.21 -4.49 -4.00
CA ALA A 44 -33.98 -5.82 -3.46
C ALA A 44 -34.92 -6.80 -4.17
N VAL A 45 -34.36 -7.73 -4.93
CA VAL A 45 -35.14 -8.70 -5.71
C VAL A 45 -35.90 -9.61 -4.74
N PRO A 46 -37.25 -9.59 -4.75
CA PRO A 46 -38.07 -10.43 -3.88
C PRO A 46 -37.75 -11.92 -4.05
N LEU A 47 -37.96 -12.74 -3.00
CA LEU A 47 -37.66 -14.19 -3.01
C LEU A 47 -38.54 -14.96 -4.01
N ASP A 48 -39.71 -14.42 -4.28
CA ASP A 48 -40.74 -14.86 -5.21
C ASP A 48 -40.54 -14.31 -6.64
N SER A 49 -39.48 -13.54 -6.88
CA SER A 49 -39.18 -13.00 -8.21
C SER A 49 -38.96 -14.10 -9.25
N SER A 50 -39.52 -13.90 -10.44
CA SER A 50 -39.42 -14.83 -11.56
C SER A 50 -38.00 -15.06 -12.07
N ILE A 51 -37.02 -14.23 -11.68
CA ILE A 51 -35.62 -14.43 -12.04
C ILE A 51 -34.97 -15.57 -11.24
N ARG A 52 -35.56 -15.99 -10.11
CA ARG A 52 -35.05 -17.03 -9.21
C ARG A 52 -35.62 -18.39 -9.62
N THR A 53 -34.88 -19.14 -10.43
CA THR A 53 -35.38 -20.40 -11.02
C THR A 53 -34.85 -21.65 -10.31
N THR A 54 -33.65 -21.60 -9.74
CA THR A 54 -32.97 -22.79 -9.18
C THR A 54 -33.07 -22.83 -7.66
N PRO A 55 -33.55 -23.92 -7.04
CA PRO A 55 -33.56 -24.04 -5.58
C PRO A 55 -32.13 -24.10 -5.04
N ILE A 56 -31.89 -23.44 -3.91
CA ILE A 56 -30.57 -23.49 -3.23
C ILE A 56 -30.27 -24.90 -2.72
N HIS A 57 -31.33 -25.64 -2.36
CA HIS A 57 -31.24 -26.98 -1.81
C HIS A 57 -32.52 -27.78 -2.11
N GLU A 58 -32.41 -29.10 -2.26
CA GLU A 58 -33.54 -29.98 -2.58
C GLU A 58 -34.67 -29.92 -1.55
N GLN A 59 -34.32 -29.75 -0.27
CA GLN A 59 -35.27 -29.66 0.85
C GLN A 59 -35.91 -28.27 1.01
N LEU A 60 -35.44 -27.25 0.29
CA LEU A 60 -35.95 -25.88 0.36
C LEU A 60 -36.31 -25.35 -1.04
N PRO A 61 -37.30 -25.95 -1.72
CA PRO A 61 -37.63 -25.62 -3.11
C PRO A 61 -38.24 -24.22 -3.30
N GLU A 62 -38.71 -23.62 -2.22
CA GLU A 62 -39.27 -22.26 -2.16
C GLU A 62 -38.18 -21.18 -2.22
N ILE A 63 -36.97 -21.48 -1.71
CA ILE A 63 -35.87 -20.52 -1.70
C ILE A 63 -35.03 -20.75 -2.95
N ARG A 64 -35.24 -19.90 -3.95
CA ARG A 64 -34.59 -19.98 -5.25
C ARG A 64 -33.56 -18.88 -5.44
N VAL A 65 -32.51 -19.21 -6.18
CA VAL A 65 -31.49 -18.28 -6.67
C VAL A 65 -31.65 -18.09 -8.17
N PRO A 66 -31.25 -16.93 -8.70
CA PRO A 66 -31.18 -16.75 -10.13
C PRO A 66 -30.28 -17.82 -10.77
N GLN A 67 -30.67 -18.33 -11.93
CA GLN A 67 -29.86 -19.27 -12.70
C GLN A 67 -28.58 -18.56 -13.13
N SER A 68 -27.50 -18.74 -12.38
CA SER A 68 -26.18 -18.31 -12.81
C SER A 68 -25.53 -19.48 -13.55
N ASP A 69 -25.87 -19.65 -14.83
CA ASP A 69 -25.05 -20.42 -15.77
C ASP A 69 -23.67 -19.76 -15.96
N THR A 70 -23.48 -18.57 -15.39
CA THR A 70 -22.32 -17.70 -15.53
C THR A 70 -21.37 -17.84 -14.35
N VAL A 71 -20.45 -18.78 -14.51
CA VAL A 71 -19.16 -18.92 -13.84
C VAL A 71 -19.20 -19.19 -12.32
N PRO A 72 -18.54 -20.25 -11.82
CA PRO A 72 -18.45 -20.53 -10.40
C PRO A 72 -17.96 -19.32 -9.58
N SER A 73 -18.48 -19.17 -8.36
CA SER A 73 -18.04 -18.12 -7.42
C SER A 73 -16.53 -18.16 -7.14
N THR A 74 -15.88 -19.31 -7.34
CA THR A 74 -14.43 -19.50 -7.18
C THR A 74 -13.59 -18.81 -8.26
N HIS A 75 -14.21 -18.36 -9.34
CA HIS A 75 -13.53 -17.72 -10.47
C HIS A 75 -13.65 -16.19 -10.42
N TYR A 76 -13.96 -15.62 -9.26
CA TYR A 76 -13.96 -14.18 -9.08
C TYR A 76 -12.79 -13.74 -8.20
N HIS A 77 -12.19 -12.60 -8.55
CA HIS A 77 -11.14 -11.99 -7.76
C HIS A 77 -11.76 -11.47 -6.45
N PRO A 78 -11.26 -11.87 -5.27
CA PRO A 78 -11.93 -11.59 -4.00
C PRO A 78 -12.00 -10.10 -3.64
N VAL A 79 -11.12 -9.27 -4.22
CA VAL A 79 -11.08 -7.82 -3.98
C VAL A 79 -11.83 -7.02 -5.03
N THR A 80 -11.66 -7.33 -6.32
CA THR A 80 -12.24 -6.55 -7.43
C THR A 80 -13.59 -7.11 -7.89
N CYS A 81 -13.94 -8.33 -7.47
CA CYS A 81 -15.12 -9.08 -7.93
C CYS A 81 -15.18 -9.24 -9.45
N GLU A 82 -14.04 -9.18 -10.12
CA GLU A 82 -13.90 -9.42 -11.56
C GLU A 82 -13.63 -10.90 -11.84
N LEU A 83 -14.00 -11.37 -13.03
CA LEU A 83 -13.73 -12.74 -13.44
C LEU A 83 -12.23 -12.99 -13.57
N LEU A 84 -11.75 -14.02 -12.87
CA LEU A 84 -10.39 -14.52 -12.96
C LEU A 84 -10.17 -15.21 -14.30
N ASN A 85 -9.19 -14.74 -15.05
CA ASN A 85 -8.71 -15.43 -16.24
C ASN A 85 -7.80 -16.60 -15.82
N ILE A 86 -8.40 -17.76 -15.58
CA ILE A 86 -7.67 -18.94 -15.10
C ILE A 86 -6.58 -19.37 -16.07
N GLU A 87 -6.81 -19.26 -17.38
CA GLU A 87 -5.84 -19.64 -18.42
C GLU A 87 -4.57 -18.79 -18.36
N GLU A 88 -4.70 -17.51 -18.01
CA GLU A 88 -3.58 -16.58 -17.84
C GLU A 88 -2.83 -16.80 -16.52
N ILE A 89 -3.55 -17.14 -15.45
CA ILE A 89 -2.99 -17.33 -14.12
C ILE A 89 -2.26 -18.68 -13.99
N GLN A 90 -2.75 -19.73 -14.67
CA GLN A 90 -2.19 -21.08 -14.63
C GLN A 90 -0.67 -21.15 -14.88
N PRO A 91 -0.12 -20.58 -15.97
CA PRO A 91 1.32 -20.64 -16.24
C PRO A 91 2.13 -19.91 -15.18
N GLN A 92 1.63 -18.78 -14.67
CA GLN A 92 2.28 -18.00 -13.61
C GLN A 92 2.36 -18.80 -12.30
N LEU A 93 1.26 -19.47 -11.91
CA LEU A 93 1.24 -20.36 -10.75
C LEU A 93 2.17 -21.56 -10.93
N GLN A 94 2.23 -22.14 -12.13
CA GLN A 94 3.14 -23.25 -12.41
C GLN A 94 4.60 -22.81 -12.31
N HIS A 95 4.93 -21.61 -12.79
CA HIS A 95 6.26 -21.02 -12.66
C HIS A 95 6.64 -20.81 -11.19
N LEU A 96 5.77 -20.16 -10.41
CA LEU A 96 5.98 -19.94 -8.97
C LEU A 96 6.17 -21.24 -8.19
N ARG A 97 5.43 -22.31 -8.54
CA ARG A 97 5.61 -23.63 -7.91
C ARG A 97 6.97 -24.27 -8.24
N LYS A 98 7.53 -23.98 -9.42
CA LYS A 98 8.88 -24.45 -9.79
C LYS A 98 9.95 -23.67 -9.06
N GLU A 99 9.78 -22.36 -8.93
CA GLU A 99 10.71 -21.46 -8.25
C GLU A 99 10.72 -21.67 -6.72
N HIS A 100 9.55 -21.93 -6.15
CA HIS A 100 9.34 -22.10 -4.71
C HIS A 100 8.62 -23.43 -4.43
N PRO A 101 9.33 -24.56 -4.53
CA PRO A 101 8.72 -25.89 -4.42
C PRO A 101 8.25 -26.22 -3.00
N SER A 102 8.72 -25.48 -1.99
CA SER A 102 8.32 -25.66 -0.60
C SER A 102 8.04 -24.31 0.07
N LYS A 103 7.21 -24.35 1.12
CA LYS A 103 6.95 -23.19 1.98
C LYS A 103 8.25 -22.61 2.57
N THR A 104 9.20 -23.48 2.93
CA THR A 104 10.50 -23.05 3.47
C THR A 104 11.35 -22.35 2.41
N ALA A 105 11.36 -22.83 1.16
CA ALA A 105 12.06 -22.18 0.05
C ALA A 105 11.45 -20.81 -0.26
N MET A 106 10.12 -20.71 -0.27
CA MET A 106 9.39 -19.45 -0.43
C MET A 106 9.77 -18.44 0.67
N LEU A 107 9.75 -18.85 1.94
CA LEU A 107 10.10 -17.98 3.06
C LEU A 107 11.55 -17.50 2.98
N LYS A 108 12.48 -18.39 2.60
CA LYS A 108 13.87 -18.02 2.41
C LYS A 108 14.05 -17.02 1.28
N ALA A 109 13.40 -17.23 0.14
CA ALA A 109 13.44 -16.30 -0.98
C ALA A 109 12.90 -14.92 -0.58
N GLN A 110 11.83 -14.89 0.23
CA GLN A 110 11.30 -13.66 0.79
C GLN A 110 12.31 -12.97 1.72
N GLU A 111 12.94 -13.70 2.64
CA GLU A 111 13.95 -13.14 3.55
C GLU A 111 15.14 -12.56 2.80
N ASP A 112 15.62 -13.26 1.77
CA ASP A 112 16.75 -12.82 0.96
C ASP A 112 16.40 -11.57 0.14
N ALA A 113 15.19 -11.50 -0.43
CA ALA A 113 14.69 -10.30 -1.09
C ALA A 113 14.59 -9.10 -0.12
N VAL A 114 14.10 -9.32 1.11
CA VAL A 114 14.05 -8.26 2.14
C VAL A 114 15.45 -7.79 2.51
N LYS A 115 16.43 -8.69 2.68
CA LYS A 115 17.82 -8.33 2.96
C LYS A 115 18.40 -7.48 1.84
N GLU A 116 18.20 -7.86 0.59
CA GLU A 116 18.69 -7.11 -0.57
C GLU A 116 18.10 -5.69 -0.64
N ILE A 117 16.80 -5.56 -0.40
CA ILE A 117 16.12 -4.26 -0.36
C ILE A 117 16.68 -3.39 0.77
N ARG A 118 16.86 -3.96 1.97
CA ARG A 118 17.44 -3.24 3.12
C ARG A 118 18.85 -2.76 2.81
N GLN A 119 19.69 -3.61 2.23
CA GLN A 119 21.05 -3.25 1.85
C GLN A 119 21.04 -2.10 0.83
N LYS A 120 20.21 -2.18 -0.22
CA LYS A 120 20.07 -1.12 -1.22
C LYS A 120 19.61 0.21 -0.61
N LEU A 121 18.76 0.16 0.41
CA LEU A 121 18.28 1.35 1.11
C LEU A 121 19.40 1.97 1.94
N GLU A 122 20.15 1.16 2.70
CA GLU A 122 21.29 1.61 3.51
C GLU A 122 22.40 2.22 2.63
N GLU A 123 22.71 1.62 1.49
CA GLU A 123 23.70 2.17 0.55
C GLU A 123 23.27 3.52 -0.02
N LYS A 124 21.99 3.67 -0.37
CA LYS A 124 21.44 4.95 -0.84
C LYS A 124 21.45 6.00 0.26
N GLU A 125 21.14 5.62 1.49
CA GLU A 125 21.22 6.50 2.65
C GLU A 125 22.64 6.98 2.91
N LYS A 126 23.62 6.07 2.95
CA LYS A 126 25.05 6.43 3.10
C LYS A 126 25.52 7.40 2.02
N LYS A 127 25.10 7.21 0.77
CA LYS A 127 25.43 8.11 -0.35
C LYS A 127 24.81 9.50 -0.16
N ARG A 128 23.54 9.56 0.23
CA ARG A 128 22.84 10.82 0.54
C ARG A 128 23.54 11.57 1.68
N ASP A 129 23.88 10.87 2.76
CA ASP A 129 24.51 11.47 3.93
C ASP A 129 25.94 11.96 3.62
N ALA A 130 26.69 11.21 2.83
CA ALA A 130 28.02 11.63 2.37
C ALA A 130 27.94 12.89 1.48
N ALA A 131 26.98 12.94 0.56
CA ALA A 131 26.74 14.11 -0.28
C ALA A 131 26.34 15.33 0.57
N GLN A 132 25.44 15.16 1.53
CA GLN A 132 25.03 16.24 2.44
C GLN A 132 26.22 16.78 3.25
N LYS A 133 27.04 15.89 3.81
CA LYS A 133 28.25 16.30 4.55
C LYS A 133 29.23 17.08 3.67
N ALA A 134 29.39 16.67 2.41
CA ALA A 134 30.25 17.38 1.46
C ALA A 134 29.72 18.78 1.13
N LEU A 135 28.40 18.92 0.94
CA LEU A 135 27.76 20.23 0.74
C LEU A 135 27.90 21.11 1.97
N ASP A 136 27.66 20.59 3.17
CA ASP A 136 27.81 21.35 4.42
C ASP A 136 29.25 21.81 4.65
N ALA A 137 30.23 20.98 4.30
CA ALA A 137 31.65 21.34 4.38
C ALA A 137 31.99 22.48 3.40
N LYS A 138 31.52 22.41 2.15
CA LYS A 138 31.72 23.46 1.16
C LYS A 138 31.03 24.76 1.54
N ALA A 139 29.83 24.70 2.10
CA ALA A 139 29.14 25.88 2.61
C ALA A 139 29.93 26.58 3.71
N LYS A 140 30.55 25.81 4.63
CA LYS A 140 31.41 26.38 5.68
C LYS A 140 32.69 27.01 5.12
N GLU A 141 33.30 26.39 4.11
CA GLU A 141 34.49 26.92 3.42
C GLU A 141 34.18 28.27 2.77
N TRP A 142 33.09 28.35 2.00
CA TRP A 142 32.65 29.59 1.36
C TRP A 142 32.29 30.68 2.38
N GLU A 143 31.67 30.35 3.50
CA GLU A 143 31.36 31.30 4.57
C GLU A 143 32.62 31.94 5.17
N VAL A 144 33.69 31.16 5.34
CA VAL A 144 34.97 31.68 5.84
C VAL A 144 35.66 32.54 4.80
N GLU A 145 35.73 32.08 3.55
CA GLU A 145 36.32 32.84 2.43
C GLU A 145 35.60 34.17 2.24
N TYR A 146 34.27 34.16 2.27
CA TYR A 146 33.45 35.35 2.16
C TYR A 146 33.77 36.36 3.27
N LYS A 147 33.84 35.91 4.53
CA LYS A 147 34.23 36.77 5.66
C LYS A 147 35.61 37.40 5.50
N VAL A 148 36.59 36.63 5.01
CA VAL A 148 37.95 37.14 4.76
C VAL A 148 37.94 38.20 3.66
N LEU A 149 37.25 37.93 2.55
CA LEU A 149 37.11 38.87 1.44
C LEU A 149 36.41 40.17 1.87
N THR A 150 35.31 40.08 2.63
CA THR A 150 34.61 41.26 3.14
C THR A 150 35.50 42.11 4.03
N LYS A 151 36.26 41.50 4.94
CA LYS A 151 37.22 42.23 5.80
C LYS A 151 38.29 42.94 4.99
N TYR A 152 38.84 42.28 3.97
CA TYR A 152 39.86 42.85 3.11
C TYR A 152 39.32 44.04 2.29
N GLN A 153 38.13 43.92 1.72
CA GLN A 153 37.48 45.03 1.01
C GLN A 153 37.21 46.21 1.93
N ALA A 154 36.69 45.96 3.14
CA ALA A 154 36.45 47.01 4.13
C ALA A 154 37.73 47.73 4.59
N SER A 155 38.89 47.06 4.57
CA SER A 155 40.18 47.68 4.88
C SER A 155 40.81 48.46 3.72
N LYS A 156 40.29 48.30 2.50
CA LYS A 156 40.78 48.96 1.28
C LYS A 156 39.92 50.15 0.84
N SER A 157 38.74 50.33 1.43
CA SER A 157 37.93 51.56 1.35
C SER A 157 38.33 52.53 2.46
#